data_AF-A0A101WH46-F1
#
_entry.id   AF-A0A101WH46-F1
#
_cell.length_a   1.000
_cell.length_b   1.000
_cell.length_c   1.000
_cell.angle_alpha   90.00
_cell.angle_beta   90.00
_cell.angle_gamma   90.00
#
_symmetry.space_group_name_H-M   'P 1'
#
loop_
_entity.id
_entity.type
_entity.pdbx_description
1 polymer ?
#
loop_
_entity_poly.entity_id
_entity_poly.type
_entity_poly.pdbx_seq_one_letter_code
_entity_poly.pdbx_strand_id
1 'polypeptide(L)'
;MNNTDTRRLKSVAVHPELRHTLLANPTHESLSKIIEYQLFNQPCQPLVDNILCLLPYWELQACEGNKVLGTLIQYITQQAPCLLINDKMIEANLLRIRILASTPGIFSFPPREIQEHLVQSLHMSDILADLPEFEVVSFSASEITPLAFDITHFRLAPHCRRYIQNLFYPERREAILSVLAHIAKLYPLIPTCRKAYALMLSLDNPDNWSNHPFCLRLIANRYWNYKLMEISET
;
A
#
# COMPACT_ATOMS: atom_id res chain seq x y z
N MET A 1 29.28 11.69 42.14
CA MET A 1 27.90 11.49 41.66
C MET A 1 27.92 11.47 40.14
N ASN A 2 27.29 10.44 39.57
CA ASN A 2 26.89 10.21 38.18
C ASN A 2 27.96 10.01 37.09
N ASN A 3 28.51 8.79 37.07
CA ASN A 3 28.89 8.11 35.83
C ASN A 3 27.62 7.92 34.97
N THR A 4 27.52 8.64 33.87
CA THR A 4 26.54 8.33 32.82
C THR A 4 27.02 7.11 32.04
N ASP A 5 26.40 5.97 32.31
CA ASP A 5 26.47 4.72 31.55
C ASP A 5 26.03 4.96 30.10
N THR A 6 26.94 5.44 29.24
CA THR A 6 26.83 5.21 27.80
C THR A 6 27.16 3.75 27.53
N ARG A 7 26.18 2.86 27.73
CA ARG A 7 26.20 1.52 27.12
C ARG A 7 26.25 1.72 25.60
N ARG A 8 27.46 1.71 25.04
CA ARG A 8 27.67 1.41 23.62
C ARG A 8 27.02 0.05 23.39
N LEU A 9 25.83 0.04 22.80
CA LEU A 9 25.22 -1.16 22.25
C LEU A 9 26.25 -1.76 21.28
N LYS A 10 26.95 -2.80 21.74
CA LYS A 10 27.87 -3.55 20.89
C LYS A 10 27.00 -4.14 19.79
N SER A 11 27.19 -3.67 18.56
CA SER A 11 26.60 -4.29 17.36
C SER A 11 26.98 -5.77 17.37
N VAL A 12 26.05 -6.64 17.77
CA VAL A 12 26.26 -8.08 17.77
C VAL A 12 26.23 -8.53 16.32
N ALA A 13 27.32 -9.11 15.80
CA ALA A 13 27.29 -9.71 14.48
C ALA A 13 26.24 -10.82 14.47
N VAL A 14 25.13 -10.61 13.75
CA VAL A 14 24.00 -11.55 13.73
C VAL A 14 24.15 -12.49 12.55
N HIS A 15 23.99 -13.79 12.82
CA HIS A 15 24.02 -14.82 11.78
C HIS A 15 22.89 -14.60 10.75
N PRO A 16 23.14 -14.72 9.44
CA PRO A 16 22.11 -14.50 8.40
C PRO A 16 20.84 -15.33 8.63
N GLU A 17 20.99 -16.57 9.07
CA GLU A 17 19.84 -17.47 9.35
C GLU A 17 19.01 -16.97 10.53
N LEU A 18 19.64 -16.48 11.59
CA LEU A 18 18.90 -15.91 12.73
C LEU A 18 18.08 -14.69 12.29
N ARG A 19 18.67 -13.82 11.47
CA ARG A 19 17.93 -12.69 10.87
C ARG A 19 16.78 -13.19 10.01
N HIS A 20 16.99 -14.18 9.16
CA HIS A 20 15.93 -14.75 8.33
C HIS A 20 14.80 -15.34 9.18
N THR A 21 15.11 -16.11 10.23
CA THR A 21 14.11 -16.67 11.15
C THR A 21 13.30 -15.59 11.86
N LEU A 22 13.97 -14.53 12.34
CA LEU A 22 13.29 -13.42 13.01
C LEU A 22 12.37 -12.64 12.06
N LEU A 23 12.78 -12.49 10.79
CA LEU A 23 11.99 -11.81 9.78
C LEU A 23 10.86 -12.68 9.23
N ALA A 24 11.06 -13.99 9.12
CA ALA A 24 10.10 -14.89 8.48
C ALA A 24 8.76 -14.87 9.22
N ASN A 25 8.73 -15.03 10.54
CA ASN A 25 7.50 -15.05 11.32
C ASN A 25 7.46 -13.92 12.37
N PRO A 26 7.00 -12.72 12.01
CA PRO A 26 6.96 -11.58 12.92
C PRO A 26 5.96 -11.79 14.06
N THR A 27 6.51 -11.98 15.26
CA THR A 27 5.85 -11.91 16.56
C THR A 27 6.42 -10.76 17.39
N HIS A 28 5.74 -10.34 18.46
CA HIS A 28 6.25 -9.30 19.36
C HIS A 28 7.65 -9.60 19.91
N GLU A 29 7.91 -10.88 20.20
CA GLU A 29 9.24 -11.33 20.65
C GLU A 29 10.28 -11.17 19.56
N SER A 30 9.97 -11.61 18.33
CA SER A 30 10.89 -11.48 17.20
C SER A 30 11.22 -10.01 16.90
N LEU A 31 10.20 -9.12 16.91
CA LEU A 31 10.38 -7.69 16.69
C LEU A 31 11.25 -7.06 17.78
N SER A 32 11.04 -7.44 19.04
CA SER A 32 11.88 -6.97 20.15
C SER A 32 13.35 -7.35 19.95
N LYS A 33 13.62 -8.59 19.54
CA LYS A 33 14.98 -9.05 19.23
C LYS A 33 15.59 -8.34 18.02
N ILE A 34 14.78 -8.06 16.98
CA ILE A 34 15.22 -7.30 15.80
C ILE A 34 15.70 -5.89 16.19
N ILE A 35 14.96 -5.23 17.08
CA ILE A 35 15.29 -3.90 17.60
C ILE A 35 16.54 -3.97 18.49
N GLU A 36 16.57 -4.91 19.44
CA GLU A 36 17.69 -5.12 20.37
C GLU A 36 19.01 -5.35 19.62
N TYR A 37 18.98 -6.19 18.57
CA TYR A 37 20.16 -6.51 17.77
C TYR A 37 20.48 -5.48 16.68
N GLN A 38 19.63 -4.45 16.51
CA GLN A 38 19.80 -3.41 15.49
C GLN A 38 20.08 -3.99 14.09
N LEU A 39 19.29 -5.00 13.67
CA LEU A 39 19.59 -5.82 12.49
C LEU A 39 19.70 -5.05 11.17
N PHE A 40 19.14 -3.84 11.10
CA PHE A 40 19.16 -3.00 9.91
C PHE A 40 20.28 -1.95 9.91
N ASN A 41 21.00 -1.78 11.03
CA ASN A 41 22.11 -0.82 11.16
C ASN A 41 23.46 -1.42 10.73
N GLN A 42 23.49 -2.70 10.34
CA GLN A 42 24.73 -3.41 10.04
C GLN A 42 25.08 -3.28 8.55
N PRO A 43 26.33 -2.91 8.20
CA PRO A 43 26.73 -2.59 6.83
C PRO A 43 26.85 -3.80 5.88
N CYS A 44 26.67 -5.03 6.36
CA CYS A 44 27.04 -6.23 5.61
C CYS A 44 25.93 -7.28 5.63
N GLN A 45 25.13 -7.32 4.56
CA GLN A 45 24.51 -8.51 3.93
C GLN A 45 23.32 -8.06 3.05
N PRO A 46 22.95 -8.79 1.98
CA PRO A 46 21.88 -8.38 1.08
C PRO A 46 20.53 -8.51 1.78
N LEU A 47 20.15 -7.46 2.52
CA LEU A 47 18.84 -7.33 3.14
C LEU A 47 17.72 -7.36 2.10
N VAL A 48 18.02 -6.82 0.91
CA VAL A 48 17.17 -6.84 -0.28
C VAL A 48 16.75 -8.27 -0.63
N ASP A 49 17.69 -9.19 -0.84
CA ASP A 49 17.39 -10.57 -1.21
C ASP A 49 16.54 -11.28 -0.16
N ASN A 50 16.85 -11.06 1.13
CA ASN A 50 16.05 -11.62 2.22
C ASN A 50 14.61 -11.10 2.20
N ILE A 51 14.41 -9.80 2.00
CA ILE A 51 13.07 -9.21 1.93
C ILE A 51 12.32 -9.77 0.73
N LEU A 52 12.96 -9.82 -0.45
CA LEU A 52 12.37 -10.36 -1.67
C LEU A 52 11.87 -11.79 -1.50
N CYS A 53 12.66 -12.66 -0.84
CA CYS A 53 12.25 -14.03 -0.55
C CYS A 53 11.06 -14.12 0.44
N LEU A 54 10.90 -13.12 1.32
CA LEU A 54 9.88 -13.10 2.35
C LEU A 54 8.57 -12.40 1.91
N LEU A 55 8.59 -11.57 0.86
CA LEU A 55 7.40 -10.83 0.40
C LEU A 55 6.14 -11.71 0.24
N PRO A 56 6.19 -12.89 -0.42
CA PRO A 56 5.00 -13.72 -0.59
C PRO A 56 4.45 -14.23 0.75
N TYR A 57 5.34 -14.56 1.69
CA TYR A 57 4.95 -15.06 3.00
C TYR A 57 4.36 -13.95 3.88
N TRP A 58 4.99 -12.78 3.88
CA TRP A 58 4.49 -11.59 4.56
C TRP A 58 3.13 -11.15 4.03
N GLU A 59 2.90 -11.22 2.72
CA GLU A 59 1.58 -10.93 2.15
C GLU A 59 0.49 -11.86 2.68
N LEU A 60 0.75 -13.18 2.71
CA LEU A 60 -0.19 -14.13 3.30
C LEU A 60 -0.47 -13.84 4.77
N GLN A 61 0.58 -13.58 5.56
CA GLN A 61 0.42 -13.22 6.97
C GLN A 61 -0.37 -11.93 7.18
N ALA A 62 -0.17 -10.91 6.32
CA ALA A 62 -0.93 -9.67 6.36
C ALA A 62 -2.41 -9.90 6.05
N CYS A 63 -2.72 -10.80 5.10
CA CYS A 63 -4.08 -11.22 4.77
C CYS A 63 -4.73 -12.03 5.89
N GLU A 64 -3.94 -12.77 6.69
CA GLU A 64 -4.36 -13.50 7.89
C GLU A 64 -4.45 -12.62 9.15
N GLY A 65 -4.14 -11.32 9.04
CA GLY A 65 -4.31 -10.35 10.13
C GLY A 65 -3.11 -10.23 11.08
N ASN A 66 -1.89 -10.60 10.65
CA ASN A 66 -0.69 -10.38 11.44
C ASN A 66 -0.37 -8.87 11.54
N LYS A 67 -0.82 -8.23 12.62
CA LYS A 67 -0.57 -6.80 12.88
C LYS A 67 0.89 -6.49 13.19
N VAL A 68 1.64 -7.43 13.75
CA VAL A 68 3.06 -7.22 14.12
C VAL A 68 3.91 -6.98 12.88
N LEU A 69 3.56 -7.64 11.77
CA LEU A 69 4.19 -7.43 10.48
C LEU A 69 4.09 -5.97 10.01
N GLY A 70 2.96 -5.30 10.25
CA GLY A 70 2.80 -3.88 9.94
C GLY A 70 3.82 -3.01 10.68
N THR A 71 4.00 -3.26 11.98
CA THR A 71 5.00 -2.57 12.81
C THR A 71 6.43 -2.88 12.36
N LEU A 72 6.71 -4.14 12.01
CA LEU A 72 8.02 -4.54 11.49
C LEU A 72 8.35 -3.78 10.19
N ILE A 73 7.42 -3.73 9.24
CA ILE A 73 7.64 -3.03 7.97
C ILE A 73 7.85 -1.53 8.22
N GLN A 74 7.06 -0.92 9.09
CA GLN A 74 7.25 0.49 9.46
C GLN A 74 8.65 0.74 10.05
N TYR A 75 9.14 -0.17 10.89
CA TYR A 75 10.48 -0.09 11.45
C TYR A 75 11.56 -0.26 10.37
N ILE A 76 11.39 -1.19 9.42
CA ILE A 76 12.29 -1.34 8.25
C ILE A 76 12.36 -0.05 7.44
N THR A 77 11.21 0.54 7.12
CA THR A 77 11.13 1.81 6.36
C THR A 77 11.85 2.96 7.06
N GLN A 78 11.83 3.00 8.39
CA GLN A 78 12.49 4.04 9.18
C GLN A 78 14.01 3.82 9.32
N GLN A 79 14.45 2.57 9.51
CA GLN A 79 15.86 2.26 9.79
C GLN A 79 16.69 1.96 8.54
N ALA A 80 16.05 1.56 7.43
CA ALA A 80 16.73 1.23 6.18
C ALA A 80 16.18 2.03 4.99
N PRO A 81 16.15 3.38 5.02
CA PRO A 81 15.61 4.19 3.93
C PRO A 81 16.34 3.96 2.59
N CYS A 82 17.64 3.67 2.64
CA CYS A 82 18.46 3.37 1.46
C CYS A 82 17.98 2.13 0.69
N LEU A 83 17.29 1.20 1.36
CA LEU A 83 16.72 0.01 0.72
C LEU A 83 15.55 0.39 -0.21
N LEU A 84 14.75 1.37 0.19
CA LEU A 84 13.56 1.81 -0.55
C LEU A 84 13.89 2.73 -1.71
N ILE A 85 14.90 3.60 -1.54
CA ILE A 85 15.34 4.55 -2.58
C ILE A 85 15.78 3.81 -3.85
N ASN A 86 16.40 2.65 -3.69
CA ASN A 86 17.00 1.91 -4.80
C ASN A 86 16.04 0.89 -5.45
N ASP A 87 14.94 0.54 -4.78
CA ASP A 87 14.03 -0.51 -5.25
C ASP A 87 12.55 -0.14 -5.04
N LYS A 88 11.98 0.50 -6.06
CA LYS A 88 10.57 0.89 -6.10
C LYS A 88 9.61 -0.30 -6.00
N MET A 89 10.03 -1.49 -6.45
CA MET A 89 9.19 -2.69 -6.39
C MET A 89 9.04 -3.12 -4.93
N ILE A 90 10.14 -3.16 -4.18
CA ILE A 90 10.13 -3.47 -2.76
C ILE A 90 9.34 -2.42 -1.99
N GLU A 91 9.55 -1.13 -2.28
CA GLU A 91 8.80 -0.05 -1.64
C GLU A 91 7.29 -0.22 -1.80
N ALA A 92 6.81 -0.47 -3.02
CA ALA A 92 5.40 -0.68 -3.30
C ALA A 92 4.82 -1.90 -2.57
N ASN A 93 5.53 -3.04 -2.61
CA ASN A 93 5.07 -4.26 -1.95
C ASN A 93 5.05 -4.10 -0.42
N LEU A 94 6.07 -3.48 0.17
CA LEU A 94 6.10 -3.20 1.60
C LEU A 94 4.98 -2.25 2.01
N LEU A 95 4.69 -1.23 1.21
CA LEU A 95 3.55 -0.34 1.46
C LEU A 95 2.23 -1.13 1.47
N ARG A 96 1.96 -1.93 0.43
CA ARG A 96 0.76 -2.76 0.34
C ARG A 96 0.63 -3.71 1.52
N ILE A 97 1.69 -4.47 1.82
CA ILE A 97 1.71 -5.45 2.92
C ILE A 97 1.52 -4.77 4.27
N ARG A 98 2.18 -3.62 4.51
CA ARG A 98 2.00 -2.83 5.74
C ARG A 98 0.54 -2.40 5.90
N ILE A 99 -0.08 -1.90 4.84
CA ILE A 99 -1.48 -1.47 4.86
C ILE A 99 -2.39 -2.66 5.15
N LEU A 100 -2.19 -3.80 4.47
CA LEU A 100 -2.94 -5.03 4.71
C LEU A 100 -2.79 -5.49 6.17
N ALA A 101 -1.56 -5.56 6.69
CA ALA A 101 -1.27 -5.99 8.05
C ALA A 101 -1.89 -5.07 9.12
N SER A 102 -1.85 -3.76 8.86
CA SER A 102 -2.38 -2.74 9.79
C SER A 102 -3.91 -2.65 9.74
N THR A 103 -4.52 -3.07 8.64
CA THR A 103 -5.98 -3.07 8.48
C THR A 103 -6.60 -4.24 9.24
N PRO A 104 -7.58 -4.00 10.14
CA PRO A 104 -8.28 -5.05 10.87
C PRO A 104 -9.00 -6.03 9.94
N GLY A 105 -9.14 -7.28 10.40
CA GLY A 105 -9.82 -8.34 9.67
C GLY A 105 -8.88 -9.28 8.93
N ILE A 106 -9.48 -10.31 8.34
CA ILE A 106 -8.81 -11.36 7.58
C ILE A 106 -9.47 -11.49 6.21
N PHE A 107 -8.74 -12.00 5.23
CA PHE A 107 -9.35 -12.29 3.94
C PHE A 107 -10.32 -13.47 4.06
N SER A 108 -11.52 -13.30 3.49
CA SER A 108 -12.53 -14.36 3.39
C SER A 108 -12.36 -15.22 2.13
N PHE A 109 -11.21 -15.11 1.44
CA PHE A 109 -10.90 -15.77 0.18
C PHE A 109 -9.38 -16.03 0.09
N PRO A 110 -8.94 -17.02 -0.71
CA PRO A 110 -7.52 -17.31 -0.87
C PRO A 110 -6.83 -16.20 -1.69
N PRO A 111 -5.83 -15.46 -1.14
CA PRO A 111 -5.14 -14.39 -1.86
C PRO A 111 -4.44 -14.88 -3.13
N ARG A 112 -3.92 -16.11 -3.09
CA ARG A 112 -3.18 -16.73 -4.19
C ARG A 112 -4.02 -16.91 -5.46
N GLU A 113 -5.30 -17.24 -5.32
CA GLU A 113 -6.24 -17.36 -6.46
C GLU A 113 -6.31 -16.03 -7.24
N ILE A 114 -6.32 -14.91 -6.52
CA ILE A 114 -6.39 -13.57 -7.12
C ILE A 114 -5.08 -13.19 -7.80
N GLN A 115 -3.94 -13.56 -7.21
CA GLN A 115 -2.63 -13.32 -7.82
C GLN A 115 -2.47 -14.11 -9.12
N GLU A 116 -2.87 -15.38 -9.15
CA GLU A 116 -2.80 -16.25 -10.33
C GLU A 116 -3.77 -15.81 -11.45
N HIS A 117 -4.94 -15.27 -11.07
CA HIS A 117 -5.99 -14.82 -11.99
C HIS A 117 -6.23 -13.31 -11.95
N LEU A 118 -5.16 -12.52 -11.84
CA LEU A 118 -5.23 -11.06 -11.65
C LEU A 118 -6.07 -10.35 -12.71
N VAL A 119 -5.83 -10.63 -14.00
CA VAL A 119 -6.54 -9.98 -15.11
C VAL A 119 -8.05 -10.26 -15.07
N GLN A 120 -8.44 -11.50 -14.74
CA GLN A 120 -9.85 -11.88 -14.60
C GLN A 120 -10.47 -11.20 -13.38
N SER A 121 -9.74 -11.11 -12.28
CA SER A 121 -10.18 -10.45 -11.05
C SER A 121 -10.31 -8.93 -11.21
N LEU A 122 -9.53 -8.32 -12.10
CA LEU A 122 -9.62 -6.90 -12.45
C LEU A 122 -10.79 -6.57 -13.37
N HIS A 123 -11.46 -7.56 -13.97
CA HIS A 123 -12.59 -7.32 -14.85
C HIS A 123 -13.71 -6.54 -14.14
N MET A 124 -14.04 -5.36 -14.68
CA MET A 124 -15.00 -4.42 -14.09
C MET A 124 -14.71 -4.11 -12.61
N SER A 125 -13.43 -4.00 -12.24
CA SER A 125 -13.02 -3.57 -10.90
C SER A 125 -13.06 -2.06 -10.73
N ASP A 126 -13.06 -1.29 -11.83
CA ASP A 126 -13.18 0.16 -11.83
C ASP A 126 -14.46 0.63 -11.12
N ILE A 127 -15.56 -0.12 -11.23
CA ILE A 127 -16.84 0.18 -10.57
C ILE A 127 -16.72 0.32 -9.04
N LEU A 128 -15.67 -0.23 -8.43
CA LEU A 128 -15.43 -0.05 -7.00
C LEU A 128 -15.19 1.41 -6.63
N ALA A 129 -14.77 2.25 -7.57
CA ALA A 129 -14.62 3.70 -7.35
C ALA A 129 -15.95 4.41 -7.06
N ASP A 130 -17.08 3.78 -7.35
CA ASP A 130 -18.43 4.32 -7.08
C ASP A 130 -18.90 4.04 -5.65
N LEU A 131 -18.15 3.23 -4.89
CA LEU A 131 -18.51 2.87 -3.54
C LEU A 131 -18.37 4.06 -2.57
N PRO A 132 -19.29 4.21 -1.59
CA PRO A 132 -19.25 5.31 -0.62
C PRO A 132 -18.00 5.26 0.26
N GLU A 133 -17.39 4.10 0.46
CA GLU A 133 -16.14 3.93 1.19
C GLU A 133 -15.01 4.82 0.65
N PHE A 134 -15.05 5.18 -0.63
CA PHE A 134 -14.05 6.06 -1.22
C PHE A 134 -14.25 7.55 -0.91
N GLU A 135 -15.39 7.98 -0.35
CA GLU A 135 -15.67 9.39 -0.02
C GLU A 135 -14.59 10.02 0.87
N VAL A 136 -13.92 9.23 1.70
CA VAL A 136 -12.80 9.66 2.55
C VAL A 136 -11.57 10.09 1.74
N VAL A 137 -11.46 9.69 0.47
CA VAL A 137 -10.41 10.12 -0.45
C VAL A 137 -10.80 11.46 -1.06
N SER A 138 -10.17 12.52 -0.55
CA SER A 138 -10.43 13.90 -0.95
C SER A 138 -9.64 14.34 -2.18
N PHE A 139 -10.32 15.07 -3.04
CA PHE A 139 -9.77 15.80 -4.19
C PHE A 139 -10.43 17.16 -4.18
N SER A 140 -9.70 18.25 -4.04
CA SER A 140 -10.33 19.59 -4.05
C SER A 140 -10.91 19.94 -5.42
N ALA A 141 -11.94 20.78 -5.45
CA ALA A 141 -12.53 21.26 -6.71
C ALA A 141 -11.46 21.93 -7.59
N SER A 142 -10.54 22.69 -7.01
CA SER A 142 -9.42 23.32 -7.72
C SER A 142 -8.42 22.32 -8.33
N GLU A 143 -8.23 21.16 -7.70
CA GLU A 143 -7.39 20.09 -8.26
C GLU A 143 -8.05 19.37 -9.45
N ILE A 144 -9.39 19.35 -9.52
CA ILE A 144 -10.09 18.62 -10.58
C ILE A 144 -10.44 19.55 -11.75
N THR A 145 -10.68 20.83 -11.49
CA THR A 145 -11.10 21.81 -12.51
C THR A 145 -10.22 21.81 -13.78
N PRO A 146 -8.88 21.67 -13.70
CA PRO A 146 -8.03 21.59 -14.89
C PRO A 146 -8.33 20.39 -15.80
N LEU A 147 -8.97 19.34 -15.29
CA LEU A 147 -9.38 18.14 -16.01
C LEU A 147 -10.84 18.18 -16.48
N ALA A 148 -11.59 19.24 -16.20
CA ALA A 148 -13.03 19.30 -16.46
C ALA A 148 -13.36 19.03 -17.94
N PHE A 149 -12.57 19.57 -18.87
CA PHE A 149 -12.77 19.35 -20.30
C PHE A 149 -12.57 17.88 -20.68
N ASP A 150 -11.49 17.24 -20.23
CA ASP A 150 -11.19 15.84 -20.55
C ASP A 150 -12.20 14.87 -19.92
N ILE A 151 -12.62 15.14 -18.68
CA ILE A 151 -13.60 14.31 -17.94
C ILE A 151 -14.98 14.39 -18.60
N THR A 152 -15.43 15.57 -19.00
CA THR A 152 -16.74 15.75 -19.65
C THR A 152 -16.82 15.08 -21.01
N HIS A 153 -15.71 15.01 -21.75
CA HIS A 153 -15.67 14.43 -23.09
C HIS A 153 -15.15 12.98 -23.10
N PHE A 154 -14.84 12.39 -21.95
CA PHE A 154 -14.23 11.07 -21.81
C PHE A 154 -12.98 10.87 -22.70
N ARG A 155 -12.21 11.93 -22.90
CA ARG A 155 -11.02 11.94 -23.76
C ARG A 155 -9.86 12.54 -22.99
N LEU A 156 -8.99 11.68 -22.48
CA LEU A 156 -7.79 12.12 -21.76
C LEU A 156 -6.67 12.45 -22.73
N ALA A 157 -6.36 13.74 -22.85
CA ALA A 157 -5.19 14.16 -23.60
C ALA A 157 -3.89 13.63 -22.95
N PRO A 158 -2.83 13.34 -23.73
CA PRO A 158 -1.58 12.81 -23.20
C PRO A 158 -0.93 13.68 -22.11
N HIS A 159 -1.08 15.00 -22.20
CA HIS A 159 -0.52 15.95 -21.23
C HIS A 159 -1.22 15.87 -19.85
N CYS A 160 -2.49 15.48 -19.82
CA CYS A 160 -3.27 15.32 -18.60
C CYS A 160 -2.81 14.12 -17.77
N ARG A 161 -2.15 13.12 -18.38
CA ARG A 161 -1.63 11.95 -17.66
C ARG A 161 -0.63 12.33 -16.58
N ARG A 162 0.28 13.25 -16.87
CA ARG A 162 1.25 13.73 -15.87
C ARG A 162 0.56 14.50 -14.75
N TYR A 163 -0.47 15.28 -15.07
CA TYR A 163 -1.26 15.98 -14.06
C TYR A 163 -2.00 14.99 -13.15
N ILE A 164 -2.69 14.01 -13.72
CA ILE A 164 -3.38 12.94 -13.00
C ILE A 164 -2.40 12.16 -12.12
N GLN A 165 -1.22 11.84 -12.65
CA GLN A 165 -0.18 11.18 -11.88
C GLN A 165 0.19 11.97 -10.61
N ASN A 166 0.26 13.29 -10.72
CA ASN A 166 0.58 14.20 -9.61
C ASN A 166 -0.59 14.36 -8.63
N LEU A 167 -1.84 14.17 -9.07
CA LEU A 167 -2.98 14.09 -8.15
C LEU A 167 -2.77 12.92 -7.18
N PHE A 168 -2.25 11.79 -7.63
CA PHE A 168 -1.98 10.68 -6.72
C PHE A 168 -0.64 10.86 -6.02
N TYR A 169 -0.53 11.84 -5.11
CA TYR A 169 0.60 11.99 -4.20
C TYR A 169 0.61 10.88 -3.12
N PRO A 170 1.74 10.63 -2.43
CA PRO A 170 1.91 9.45 -1.56
C PRO A 170 0.79 9.23 -0.56
N GLU A 171 0.35 10.27 0.14
CA GLU A 171 -0.69 10.19 1.15
C GLU A 171 -2.06 9.85 0.54
N ARG A 172 -2.36 10.36 -0.66
CA ARG A 172 -3.60 10.00 -1.39
C ARG A 172 -3.55 8.55 -1.88
N ARG A 173 -2.38 8.08 -2.33
CA ARG A 173 -2.20 6.67 -2.72
C ARG A 173 -2.41 5.75 -1.54
N GLU A 174 -1.81 6.08 -0.40
CA GLU A 174 -1.98 5.34 0.84
C GLU A 174 -3.44 5.30 1.27
N ALA A 175 -4.15 6.44 1.26
CA ALA A 175 -5.57 6.49 1.59
C ALA A 175 -6.41 5.57 0.68
N ILE A 176 -6.17 5.58 -0.63
CA ILE A 176 -6.85 4.69 -1.59
C ILE A 176 -6.55 3.22 -1.28
N LEU A 177 -5.28 2.86 -1.05
CA LEU A 177 -4.89 1.49 -0.71
C LEU A 177 -5.46 1.05 0.64
N SER A 178 -5.58 1.94 1.63
CA SER A 178 -6.21 1.67 2.92
C SER A 178 -7.71 1.40 2.77
N VAL A 179 -8.43 2.17 1.95
CA VAL A 179 -9.84 1.89 1.64
C VAL A 179 -9.99 0.54 0.93
N LEU A 180 -9.14 0.26 -0.06
CA LEU A 180 -9.15 -1.05 -0.74
C LEU A 180 -8.86 -2.21 0.22
N ALA A 181 -7.91 -2.06 1.15
CA ALA A 181 -7.61 -3.08 2.15
C ALA A 181 -8.79 -3.31 3.10
N HIS A 182 -9.48 -2.23 3.50
CA HIS A 182 -10.69 -2.32 4.32
C HIS A 182 -11.78 -3.11 3.58
N ILE A 183 -12.04 -2.76 2.31
CA ILE A 183 -13.02 -3.47 1.47
C ILE A 183 -12.60 -4.95 1.31
N ALA A 184 -11.33 -5.22 1.01
CA ALA A 184 -10.81 -6.57 0.83
C ALA A 184 -10.98 -7.46 2.08
N LYS A 185 -10.91 -6.87 3.28
CA LYS A 185 -11.00 -7.62 4.55
C LYS A 185 -12.40 -7.70 5.14
N LEU A 186 -13.22 -6.65 4.98
CA LEU A 186 -14.41 -6.45 5.80
C LEU A 186 -15.70 -6.25 5.00
N TYR A 187 -15.62 -6.13 3.67
CA TYR A 187 -16.84 -5.92 2.88
C TYR A 187 -17.72 -7.18 2.84
N PRO A 188 -19.06 -7.07 2.87
CA PRO A 188 -19.94 -8.24 2.94
C PRO A 188 -19.90 -9.15 1.70
N LEU A 189 -19.62 -8.58 0.53
CA LEU A 189 -19.67 -9.29 -0.74
C LEU A 189 -18.29 -9.76 -1.18
N ILE A 190 -18.06 -11.08 -1.14
CA ILE A 190 -16.80 -11.71 -1.52
C ILE A 190 -16.30 -11.28 -2.92
N PRO A 191 -17.13 -11.18 -3.97
CA PRO A 191 -16.67 -10.71 -5.28
C PRO A 191 -16.08 -9.30 -5.23
N THR A 192 -16.65 -8.41 -4.41
CA THR A 192 -16.15 -7.05 -4.19
C THR A 192 -14.81 -7.09 -3.47
N CYS A 193 -14.67 -7.92 -2.43
CA CYS A 193 -13.43 -8.08 -1.70
C CYS A 193 -12.28 -8.56 -2.60
N ARG A 194 -12.56 -9.55 -3.45
CA ARG A 194 -11.61 -10.09 -4.45
C ARG A 194 -11.15 -9.01 -5.43
N LYS A 195 -12.09 -8.22 -5.96
CA LYS A 195 -11.79 -7.08 -6.85
C LYS A 195 -10.95 -6.00 -6.16
N ALA A 196 -11.26 -5.69 -4.91
CA ALA A 196 -10.52 -4.69 -4.14
C ALA A 196 -9.06 -5.12 -3.94
N TYR A 197 -8.83 -6.39 -3.60
CA TYR A 197 -7.47 -6.92 -3.51
C TYR A 197 -6.76 -6.95 -4.87
N ALA A 198 -7.43 -7.36 -5.94
CA ALA A 198 -6.88 -7.30 -7.30
C ALA A 198 -6.46 -5.88 -7.70
N LEU A 199 -7.26 -4.87 -7.36
CA LEU A 199 -6.90 -3.46 -7.56
C LEU A 199 -5.64 -3.09 -6.79
N MET A 200 -5.51 -3.48 -5.52
CA MET A 200 -4.30 -3.21 -4.75
C MET A 200 -3.05 -3.77 -5.45
N LEU A 201 -3.10 -5.01 -5.95
CA LEU A 201 -1.99 -5.63 -6.69
C LEU A 201 -1.66 -4.86 -7.97
N SER A 202 -2.67 -4.41 -8.71
CA SER A 202 -2.48 -3.68 -9.97
C SER A 202 -1.92 -2.26 -9.80
N LEU A 203 -2.11 -1.68 -8.62
CA LEU A 203 -1.70 -0.32 -8.27
C LEU A 203 -0.31 -0.24 -7.60
N ASP A 204 0.41 -1.35 -7.53
CA ASP A 204 1.79 -1.40 -7.01
C ASP A 204 2.72 -0.46 -7.75
N ASN A 205 2.59 -0.38 -9.08
CA ASN A 205 3.42 0.52 -9.87
C ASN A 205 2.78 1.92 -9.90
N PRO A 206 3.40 2.94 -9.27
CA PRO A 206 2.90 4.29 -9.30
C PRO A 206 2.66 4.81 -10.72
N ASP A 207 3.50 4.44 -11.68
CA ASP A 207 3.46 4.96 -13.05
C ASP A 207 2.17 4.55 -13.79
N ASN A 208 1.48 3.52 -13.30
CA ASN A 208 0.23 3.03 -13.89
C ASN A 208 -1.01 3.80 -13.44
N TRP A 209 -0.95 4.55 -12.32
CA TRP A 209 -2.12 5.19 -11.71
C TRP A 209 -2.81 6.17 -12.66
N SER A 210 -2.03 6.93 -13.44
CA SER A 210 -2.55 7.90 -14.41
C SER A 210 -3.39 7.29 -15.54
N ASN A 211 -3.22 6.01 -15.83
CA ASN A 211 -3.95 5.30 -16.89
C ASN A 211 -4.90 4.24 -16.34
N HIS A 212 -4.93 4.04 -15.03
CA HIS A 212 -5.69 2.96 -14.42
C HIS A 212 -7.19 3.30 -14.44
N PRO A 213 -8.08 2.47 -15.03
CA PRO A 213 -9.51 2.77 -15.17
C PRO A 213 -10.20 3.13 -13.84
N PHE A 214 -9.89 2.39 -12.77
CA PHE A 214 -10.35 2.70 -11.41
C PHE A 214 -9.96 4.13 -10.96
N CYS A 215 -8.70 4.54 -11.14
CA CYS A 215 -8.22 5.86 -10.75
C CYS A 215 -8.91 6.98 -11.53
N LEU A 216 -9.10 6.78 -12.83
CA LEU A 216 -9.81 7.73 -13.70
C LEU A 216 -11.27 7.87 -13.29
N ARG A 217 -11.95 6.76 -12.99
CA ARG A 217 -13.33 6.76 -12.51
C ARG A 217 -13.45 7.44 -11.15
N LEU A 218 -12.50 7.23 -10.25
CA LEU A 218 -12.46 7.90 -8.94
C LEU A 218 -12.42 9.44 -9.09
N ILE A 219 -11.58 9.95 -10.00
CA ILE A 219 -11.51 11.39 -10.28
C ILE A 219 -12.81 11.88 -10.93
N ALA A 220 -13.35 11.13 -11.89
CA ALA A 220 -14.60 11.49 -12.57
C ALA A 220 -15.78 11.57 -11.58
N ASN A 221 -15.89 10.62 -10.65
CA ASN A 221 -16.92 10.63 -9.61
C ASN A 221 -16.83 11.89 -8.75
N ARG A 222 -15.62 12.31 -8.37
CA ARG A 222 -15.41 13.53 -7.59
C ARG A 222 -15.78 14.78 -8.38
N TYR A 223 -15.41 14.85 -9.66
CA TYR A 223 -15.83 15.93 -10.55
C TYR A 223 -17.35 16.08 -10.61
N TRP A 224 -18.07 14.98 -10.86
CA TRP A 224 -19.52 15.00 -10.98
C TRP A 224 -20.22 15.35 -9.66
N ASN A 225 -19.68 14.90 -8.52
CA ASN A 225 -20.20 15.32 -7.22
C ASN A 225 -20.13 16.84 -7.02
N TYR A 226 -19.02 17.48 -7.41
CA TYR A 226 -18.92 18.95 -7.34
C TYR A 226 -19.91 19.65 -8.28
N LYS A 227 -20.07 19.14 -9.51
CA LYS A 227 -21.04 19.69 -10.45
C LYS A 227 -22.48 19.59 -9.95
N LEU A 228 -22.84 18.49 -9.27
CA LEU A 228 -24.15 18.33 -8.67
C LEU A 228 -24.37 19.30 -7.50
N MET A 229 -23.36 19.53 -6.66
CA MET A 229 -23.43 20.50 -5.57
C MET A 229 -23.63 21.93 -6.09
N GLU A 230 -22.88 22.33 -7.11
CA GLU A 230 -23.02 23.65 -7.76
C GLU A 230 -24.44 23.90 -8.30
N ILE A 231 -25.09 22.87 -8.87
CA ILE A 231 -26.46 22.98 -9.41
C ILE A 231 -27.50 23.06 -8.28
N SER A 232 -27.26 22.40 -7.15
CA SER A 232 -28.18 22.43 -6.01
C SER A 232 -28.15 23.72 -5.19
N GLU A 233 -27.09 24.52 -5.36
CA GLU A 233 -26.90 25.80 -4.67
C GLU A 233 -27.38 27.01 -5.50
N THR A 234 -27.75 26.81 -6.77
CA THR A 234 -28.36 27.81 -7.68
C THR A 234 -29.86 27.65 -7.78
#